data_AF-A0A512J968-F1
#
_entry.id   AF-A0A512J968-F1
#
_cell.length_a   1.000
_cell.length_b   1.000
_cell.length_c   1.000
_cell.angle_alpha   90.00
_cell.angle_beta   90.00
_cell.angle_gamma   90.00
#
_symmetry.space_group_name_H-M   'P 1'
#
loop_
_entity.id
_entity.type
_entity.pdbx_description
1 polymer ?
#
loop_
_entity_poly.entity_id
_entity_poly.type
_entity_poly.pdbx_seq_one_letter_code
_entity_poly.pdbx_strand_id
1 'polypeptide(L)' 'MINRDTRARSITRRLLSILEEPIPCDPMDQHSQYCELLELESAAQTACVEQWLLDELQIAREAAGEAVLVAASEARRH' A
#
# COMPACT_ATOMS: atom_id res chain seq x y z
N MET A 1 -5.41 -22.31 13.21
CA MET A 1 -5.15 -22.10 11.77
C MET A 1 -6.02 -20.95 11.31
N ILE A 2 -5.47 -19.76 11.05
CA ILE A 2 -6.21 -18.69 10.38
C ILE A 2 -6.43 -19.16 8.94
N ASN A 3 -7.68 -19.17 8.51
CA ASN A 3 -8.09 -19.67 7.21
C ASN A 3 -7.51 -18.75 6.10
N ARG A 4 -6.93 -19.31 5.04
CA ARG A 4 -6.28 -18.53 3.95
C ARG A 4 -7.26 -17.53 3.33
N ASP A 5 -8.51 -17.94 3.17
CA ASP A 5 -9.60 -17.10 2.66
C ASP A 5 -9.92 -15.90 3.57
N THR A 6 -9.69 -16.03 4.87
CA THR A 6 -9.88 -14.92 5.81
C THR A 6 -8.75 -13.90 5.67
N ARG A 7 -7.52 -14.37 5.39
CA ARG A 7 -6.35 -13.50 5.21
C ARG A 7 -6.43 -12.73 3.88
N ALA A 8 -6.76 -13.42 2.78
CA ALA A 8 -6.97 -12.77 1.48
C ALA A 8 -8.06 -11.68 1.57
N ARG A 9 -9.21 -11.99 2.18
CA ARG A 9 -10.29 -11.01 2.41
C ARG A 9 -9.86 -9.82 3.25
N SER A 10 -9.02 -10.05 4.27
CA SER A 10 -8.49 -8.97 5.11
C SER A 10 -7.57 -8.04 4.32
N ILE A 11 -6.70 -8.59 3.47
CA ILE A 11 -5.79 -7.84 2.61
C ILE A 11 -6.59 -7.00 1.61
N THR A 12 -7.53 -7.62 0.88
CA THR A 12 -8.37 -6.91 -0.07
C THR A 12 -9.15 -5.78 0.60
N ARG A 13 -9.74 -6.03 1.77
CA ARG A 13 -10.47 -4.98 2.51
C ARG A 13 -9.56 -3.82 2.89
N ARG A 14 -8.33 -4.08 3.32
CA ARG A 14 -7.42 -3.00 3.70
C ARG A 14 -6.92 -2.22 2.48
N LEU A 15 -6.62 -2.89 1.38
CA LEU A 15 -6.31 -2.22 0.12
C LEU A 15 -7.45 -1.29 -0.32
N LEU A 16 -8.70 -1.78 -0.31
CA LEU A 16 -9.86 -0.95 -0.65
C LEU A 16 -9.99 0.27 0.26
N SER A 17 -9.81 0.10 1.57
CA SER A 17 -9.80 1.22 2.53
C SER A 17 -8.74 2.27 2.16
N ILE A 18 -7.52 1.85 1.82
CA ILE A 18 -6.43 2.75 1.44
C ILE A 18 -6.76 3.50 0.13
N LEU A 19 -7.37 2.83 -0.83
CA LEU A 19 -7.74 3.43 -2.13
C LEU A 19 -8.96 4.37 -2.02
N GLU A 20 -9.83 4.17 -1.04
CA GLU A 20 -10.98 5.04 -0.76
C GLU A 20 -10.58 6.28 0.07
N GLU A 21 -9.46 6.20 0.82
CA GLU A 21 -8.91 7.32 1.57
C GLU A 21 -8.29 8.37 0.62
N PRO A 22 -8.42 9.68 0.92
CA PRO A 22 -7.77 10.72 0.14
C PRO A 22 -6.25 10.56 0.22
N ILE A 23 -5.55 10.85 -0.88
CA ILE A 23 -4.07 10.84 -0.91
C ILE A 23 -3.55 11.79 0.18
N PRO A 24 -2.66 11.34 1.08
CA PRO A 24 -2.15 12.20 2.14
C PRO A 24 -1.34 13.36 1.56
N CYS A 25 -1.58 14.56 2.07
CA CYS A 25 -0.78 15.74 1.73
C CYS A 25 0.49 15.87 2.59
N ASP A 26 0.49 15.31 3.80
CA ASP A 26 1.62 15.37 4.70
C ASP A 26 2.70 14.32 4.32
N PRO A 27 3.99 14.70 4.23
CA PRO A 27 5.05 13.77 3.86
C PRO A 27 5.22 12.57 4.79
N MET A 28 4.92 12.70 6.09
CA MET A 28 4.97 11.59 7.03
C MET A 28 3.81 10.64 6.80
N ASP A 29 2.62 11.16 6.55
CA ASP A 29 1.45 10.33 6.24
C ASP A 29 1.61 9.59 4.90
N GLN A 30 2.23 10.23 3.90
CA GLN A 30 2.59 9.58 2.63
C GLN A 30 3.58 8.43 2.84
N HIS A 31 4.61 8.64 3.67
CA HIS A 31 5.57 7.59 4.01
C HIS A 31 4.90 6.45 4.79
N SER A 32 4.03 6.76 5.75
CA SER A 32 3.27 5.75 6.50
C SER A 32 2.37 4.91 5.59
N GLN A 33 1.66 5.53 4.65
CA GLN A 33 0.84 4.81 3.67
C GLN A 33 1.69 3.92 2.75
N TYR A 34 2.85 4.40 2.31
CA TYR A 34 3.80 3.60 1.53
C TYR A 34 4.31 2.37 2.31
N CYS A 35 4.68 2.54 3.58
CA CYS A 35 5.09 1.43 4.45
C CYS A 35 3.96 0.40 4.65
N GLU A 36 2.73 0.87 4.84
CA GLU A 36 1.58 -0.02 4.96
C GLU A 36 1.35 -0.85 3.69
N LEU A 37 1.47 -0.25 2.51
CA LEU A 37 1.34 -0.95 1.23
C LEU A 37 2.44 -2.01 1.03
N LEU A 38 3.68 -1.73 1.47
CA LEU A 38 4.77 -2.73 1.49
C LEU A 38 4.45 -3.93 2.39
N GLU A 39 3.90 -3.67 3.58
CA GLU A 39 3.51 -4.74 4.51
C GLU A 39 2.35 -5.58 3.95
N LEU A 40 1.37 -4.93 3.30
CA LEU A 40 0.25 -5.60 2.65
C LEU A 40 0.70 -6.45 1.47
N GLU A 41 1.61 -5.95 0.62
CA GLU A 41 2.19 -6.73 -0.48
C GLU A 41 2.92 -7.97 0.03
N SER A 42 3.76 -7.82 1.06
CA SER A 42 4.45 -8.96 1.69
C SER A 42 3.45 -9.96 2.29
N ALA A 43 2.42 -9.47 2.98
CA ALA A 43 1.37 -10.32 3.52
C ALA A 43 0.59 -11.06 2.42
N ALA A 44 0.35 -10.42 1.28
CA ALA A 44 -0.32 -10.99 0.12
C ALA A 44 0.51 -12.10 -0.54
N GLN A 45 1.80 -11.87 -0.72
CA GLN A 45 2.74 -12.86 -1.25
C GLN A 45 2.79 -14.10 -0.34
N THR A 46 2.87 -13.92 0.99
CA THR A 46 2.88 -15.05 1.94
C THR A 46 1.54 -15.77 2.06
N ALA A 47 0.43 -15.09 1.74
CA ALA A 47 -0.91 -15.66 1.79
C ALA A 47 -1.29 -16.40 0.48
N CYS A 48 -0.45 -16.36 -0.55
CA CYS A 48 -0.73 -16.89 -1.89
C CYS A 48 -2.08 -16.39 -2.42
N VAL A 49 -2.32 -15.07 -2.33
CA VAL A 49 -3.52 -14.46 -2.92
C VAL A 49 -3.48 -14.54 -4.45
N GLU A 50 -4.62 -14.30 -5.08
CA GLU A 50 -4.73 -14.23 -6.53
C GLU A 50 -3.77 -13.17 -7.13
N GLN A 51 -3.19 -13.48 -8.30
CA GLN A 51 -2.20 -12.63 -8.94
C GLN A 51 -2.71 -11.19 -9.18
N TRP A 52 -3.98 -11.04 -9.59
CA TRP A 52 -4.56 -9.72 -9.83
C TRP A 52 -4.51 -8.82 -8.59
N LEU A 53 -4.64 -9.37 -7.38
CA LEU A 53 -4.59 -8.59 -6.14
C LEU A 53 -3.16 -8.16 -5.81
N LEU A 54 -2.18 -8.98 -6.17
CA LEU A 54 -0.77 -8.60 -6.06
C LEU A 54 -0.43 -7.46 -7.02
N ASP A 55 -0.94 -7.52 -8.25
CA ASP A 55 -0.73 -6.49 -9.25
C ASP A 55 -1.34 -5.15 -8.79
N GLU A 56 -2.55 -5.15 -8.25
CA GLU A 56 -3.18 -3.94 -7.68
C GLU A 56 -2.41 -3.38 -6.48
N LEU A 57 -1.92 -4.24 -5.58
CA LEU A 57 -1.06 -3.82 -4.46
C LEU A 57 0.24 -3.19 -4.94
N GLN A 58 0.85 -3.76 -5.97
CA GLN A 58 2.08 -3.24 -6.54
C GLN A 58 1.86 -1.87 -7.16
N ILE A 59 0.78 -1.69 -7.94
CA ILE A 59 0.41 -0.39 -8.53
C ILE A 59 0.19 0.66 -7.44
N ALA A 60 -0.59 0.33 -6.41
CA ALA A 60 -0.85 1.25 -5.31
C ALA A 60 0.44 1.63 -4.56
N ARG A 61 1.31 0.66 -4.29
CA ARG A 61 2.61 0.88 -3.64
C ARG A 61 3.51 1.78 -4.48
N GLU A 62 3.60 1.55 -5.79
CA GLU A 62 4.43 2.36 -6.69
C GLU A 62 3.96 3.82 -6.72
N ALA A 63 2.65 4.05 -6.81
CA ALA A 63 2.09 5.40 -6.75
C ALA A 63 2.38 6.11 -5.41
N ALA A 64 2.22 5.41 -4.29
CA ALA A 64 2.56 5.96 -2.97
C ALA A 64 4.08 6.25 -2.86
N GLY A 65 4.93 5.39 -3.41
CA GLY A 65 6.38 5.59 -3.44
C GLY A 65 6.79 6.81 -4.25
N GLU A 66 6.14 7.06 -5.39
CA GLU A 66 6.36 8.27 -6.18
C GLU A 66 5.99 9.53 -5.39
N ALA A 67 4.84 9.53 -4.69
CA ALA A 67 4.44 10.66 -3.85
C ALA A 67 5.50 10.99 -2.77
N VAL A 68 6.04 9.96 -2.10
CA VAL A 68 7.13 10.13 -1.12
C VAL A 68 8.38 10.74 -1.75
N LEU A 69 8.77 10.29 -2.95
CA LEU A 69 9.93 10.82 -3.65
C LEU A 69 9.73 12.28 -4.09
N VAL A 70 8.51 12.64 -4.51
CA VAL A 70 8.15 14.01 -4.85
C VAL A 70 8.25 14.90 -3.62
N ALA A 71 7.61 14.52 -2.50
CA ALA A 71 7.66 15.28 -1.26
C ALA A 71 9.09 15.46 -0.73
N ALA A 72 9.92 14.41 -0.78
CA ALA A 72 11.33 14.49 -0.40
C ALA A 72 12.14 15.42 -1.32
N SER A 73 11.80 15.46 -2.62
CA SER A 73 12.45 16.34 -3.59
C SER A 73 12.06 17.80 -3.39
N GLU A 74 10.80 18.07 -3.04
CA GLU A 74 10.31 19.41 -2.71
C GLU A 74 10.93 19.93 -1.41
N ALA A 75 11.01 19.09 -0.37
CA ALA A 75 11.63 19.44 0.91
C ALA A 75 13.11 19.85 0.77
N ARG A 76 13.82 19.35 -0.25
CA ARG A 76 15.23 19.71 -0.52
C ARG A 76 15.40 21.04 -1.26
N ARG A 77 14.34 21.58 -1.86
CA ARG A 77 14.37 22.87 -2.57
C ARG A 77 14.16 24.07 -1.65
N HIS A 78 13.71 23.82 -0.42
CA HIS A 78 13.44 24.80 0.63
C HIS A 78 14.51 24.77 1.72
#